data_AF-A0A355BQ74-F1
#
_entry.id   AF-A0A355BQ74-F1
#
_cell.length_a   1.000
_cell.length_b   1.000
_cell.length_c   1.000
_cell.angle_alpha   90.00
_cell.angle_beta   90.00
_cell.angle_gamma   90.00
#
_symmetry.space_group_name_H-M   'P 1'
#
loop_
_entity.id
_entity.type
_entity.pdbx_description
1 polymer ?
#
loop_
_entity_poly.entity_id
_entity_poly.type
_entity_poly.pdbx_seq_one_letter_code
_entity_poly.pdbx_strand_id
1 'polypeptide(L)'
;MKVIFLPALVLWMACSSVEQKYQPITTDFCGDIQSVAPPPLSEQLDLIADSLLSKTAVYSLQEGDEAMINRAWLCASAEKTIDVQYFIFSSDNVGLIAVDYLLRAADRGVQVRVIV
;
A
#
# COMPACT_ATOMS: atom_id res chain seq x y z
N MET A 1 -3.97 38.58 47.87
CA MET A 1 -3.07 38.56 46.69
C MET A 1 -2.46 37.16 46.43
N LYS A 2 -3.20 36.06 46.63
CA LYS A 2 -2.62 34.69 46.62
C LYS A 2 -3.41 33.63 45.84
N VAL A 3 -4.48 34.00 45.12
CA VAL A 3 -5.41 33.01 44.50
C VAL A 3 -5.36 33.00 42.96
N ILE A 4 -4.59 33.90 42.33
CA ILE A 4 -4.50 34.02 40.86
C ILE A 4 -3.48 33.03 40.24
N PHE A 5 -2.63 32.39 41.03
CA PHE A 5 -1.60 31.46 40.51
C PHE A 5 -2.09 30.02 40.24
N LEU A 6 -3.27 29.64 40.73
CA LEU A 6 -3.80 28.26 40.58
C LEU A 6 -4.24 27.90 39.15
N PRO A 7 -4.94 28.76 38.37
CA PRO A 7 -5.38 28.39 37.02
C PRO A 7 -4.23 28.33 36.00
N ALA A 8 -3.14 29.06 36.22
CA ALA A 8 -1.96 29.04 35.35
C ALA A 8 -1.20 27.69 35.41
N LEU A 9 -1.24 27.01 36.57
CA LEU A 9 -0.60 25.70 36.75
C LEU A 9 -1.35 24.59 36.00
N VAL A 10 -2.67 24.68 35.90
CA VAL A 10 -3.52 23.69 35.20
C VAL A 10 -3.30 23.76 33.68
N LEU A 11 -3.04 24.96 33.14
CA LEU A 11 -2.77 25.16 31.70
C LEU A 11 -1.41 24.61 31.25
N TRP A 12 -0.44 24.41 32.16
CA TRP A 12 0.88 23.87 31.82
C TRP A 12 0.93 22.34 31.72
N MET A 13 -0.05 21.61 32.24
CA MET A 13 -0.11 20.14 32.12
C MET A 13 -0.91 19.66 30.90
N ALA A 14 -1.42 20.57 30.06
CA ALA A 14 -2.19 20.24 28.86
C ALA A 14 -1.31 19.82 27.65
N CYS A 15 -0.07 19.37 27.88
CA CYS A 15 0.70 18.66 26.87
C CYS A 15 -0.01 17.32 26.61
N SER A 16 -0.88 17.28 25.60
CA SER A 16 -1.51 16.04 25.15
C SER A 16 -0.41 15.08 24.70
N SER A 17 -0.28 13.95 25.40
CA SER A 17 0.54 12.84 24.91
C SER A 17 0.00 12.40 23.56
N VAL A 18 0.86 12.39 22.53
CA VAL A 18 0.52 11.79 21.25
C VAL A 18 0.25 10.32 21.51
N GLU A 19 -0.99 9.88 21.28
CA GLU A 19 -1.37 8.48 21.37
C GLU A 19 -0.66 7.74 20.22
N GLN A 20 0.30 6.87 20.56
CA GLN A 20 0.92 5.99 19.56
C GLN A 20 -0.10 4.95 19.13
N LYS A 21 -0.81 5.26 18.03
CA LYS A 21 -1.79 4.37 17.40
C LYS A 21 -1.16 3.10 16.81
N TYR A 22 0.16 3.09 16.62
CA TYR A 22 0.92 2.00 16.01
C TYR A 22 2.20 1.71 16.80
N GLN A 23 2.59 0.44 16.86
CA GLN A 23 3.85 0.01 17.46
C GLN A 23 5.03 0.52 16.61
N PRO A 24 6.13 0.98 17.23
CA PRO A 24 7.33 1.36 16.51
C PRO A 24 7.93 0.15 15.78
N ILE A 25 8.28 0.34 14.50
CA ILE A 25 9.01 -0.66 13.71
C ILE A 25 10.45 -0.70 14.24
N THR A 26 10.83 -1.78 14.91
CA THR A 26 12.15 -1.91 15.57
C THR A 26 13.09 -2.86 14.83
N THR A 27 12.55 -3.68 13.94
CA THR A 27 13.29 -4.68 13.15
C THR A 27 12.91 -4.56 11.68
N ASP A 28 13.89 -4.57 10.80
CA ASP A 28 13.66 -4.59 9.35
C ASP A 28 13.34 -6.01 8.87
N PHE A 29 12.08 -6.42 9.05
CA PHE A 29 11.59 -7.70 8.56
C PHE A 29 11.56 -7.77 7.02
N CYS A 30 11.35 -6.63 6.35
CA CYS A 30 11.23 -6.58 4.90
C CYS A 30 12.58 -6.79 4.20
N GLY A 31 13.68 -6.35 4.81
CA GLY A 31 15.04 -6.57 4.31
C GLY A 31 15.43 -8.04 4.15
N ASP A 32 14.83 -8.93 4.95
CA ASP A 32 15.09 -10.38 4.90
C ASP A 32 14.26 -11.12 3.83
N ILE A 33 13.20 -10.47 3.30
CA ILE A 33 12.31 -11.08 2.30
C ILE A 33 12.84 -10.75 0.90
N GLN A 34 13.43 -11.74 0.22
CA GLN A 34 13.77 -11.62 -1.19
C GLN A 34 12.50 -11.43 -2.05
N SER A 35 12.29 -10.22 -2.56
CA SER A 35 11.28 -10.00 -3.61
C SER A 35 11.91 -10.22 -4.98
N VAL A 36 11.56 -11.32 -5.63
CA VAL A 36 11.79 -11.49 -7.06
C VAL A 36 10.64 -10.80 -7.79
N ALA A 37 10.97 -9.82 -8.64
CA ALA A 37 9.97 -9.21 -9.50
C ALA A 37 9.42 -10.29 -10.44
N PRO A 38 8.09 -10.47 -10.51
CA PRO A 38 7.52 -11.38 -11.49
C PRO A 38 7.75 -10.85 -12.92
N PRO A 39 7.65 -11.72 -13.94
CA PRO A 39 7.74 -11.30 -15.34
C PRO A 39 6.67 -10.23 -15.66
N PRO A 40 6.90 -9.35 -16.66
CA PRO A 40 5.92 -8.34 -17.04
C PRO A 40 4.64 -8.97 -17.60
N LEU A 41 3.49 -8.32 -17.46
CA LEU A 41 2.20 -8.88 -17.91
C LEU A 41 2.21 -9.23 -19.41
N SER A 42 2.95 -8.47 -20.21
CA SER A 42 3.09 -8.71 -21.65
C SER A 42 3.61 -10.12 -21.95
N GLU A 43 4.59 -10.62 -21.20
CA GLU A 43 5.18 -11.95 -21.40
C GLU A 43 4.14 -13.06 -21.15
N GLN A 44 3.23 -12.86 -20.18
CA GLN A 44 2.17 -13.83 -19.87
C GLN A 44 1.07 -13.85 -20.95
N LEU A 45 1.01 -12.81 -21.78
CA LEU A 45 0.00 -12.65 -22.82
C LEU A 45 0.52 -13.02 -24.21
N ASP A 46 1.76 -13.48 -24.34
CA ASP A 46 2.39 -13.84 -25.63
C ASP A 46 1.52 -14.79 -26.48
N LEU A 47 0.86 -15.75 -25.83
CA LEU A 47 -0.02 -16.73 -26.51
C LEU A 47 -1.24 -16.10 -27.19
N ILE A 48 -1.66 -14.90 -26.78
CA ILE A 48 -2.82 -14.19 -27.30
C ILE A 48 -2.48 -12.82 -27.89
N ALA A 49 -1.18 -12.51 -28.04
CA ALA A 49 -0.70 -11.20 -28.48
C ALA A 49 -1.34 -10.76 -29.82
N ASP A 50 -1.44 -11.67 -30.79
CA ASP A 50 -2.07 -11.39 -32.09
C ASP A 50 -3.56 -11.04 -31.96
N SER A 51 -4.28 -11.68 -31.04
CA SER A 51 -5.69 -11.41 -30.79
C SER A 51 -5.90 -10.02 -30.17
N LEU A 52 -4.98 -9.60 -29.30
CA LEU A 52 -5.02 -8.30 -28.61
C LEU A 52 -4.84 -7.11 -29.56
N LEU A 53 -4.37 -7.32 -30.80
CA LEU A 53 -4.29 -6.27 -31.83
C LEU A 53 -5.67 -5.76 -32.26
N SER A 54 -6.72 -6.60 -32.14
CA SER A 54 -8.08 -6.27 -32.61
C SER A 54 -9.17 -6.50 -31.58
N LYS A 55 -8.84 -7.10 -30.42
CA LYS A 55 -9.80 -7.47 -29.38
C LYS A 55 -9.27 -7.10 -28.00
N THR A 56 -10.20 -6.88 -27.07
CA THR A 56 -9.89 -6.67 -25.66
C THR A 56 -10.11 -7.98 -24.90
N ALA A 57 -9.11 -8.40 -24.11
CA ALA A 57 -9.25 -9.51 -23.18
C ALA A 57 -9.76 -9.03 -21.82
N VAL A 58 -10.61 -9.83 -21.19
CA VAL A 58 -11.11 -9.59 -19.82
C VAL A 58 -10.94 -10.88 -19.05
N TYR A 59 -10.35 -10.77 -17.86
CA TYR A 59 -10.23 -11.86 -16.90
C TYR A 59 -11.02 -11.52 -15.64
N SER A 60 -11.96 -12.38 -15.27
CA SER A 60 -12.81 -12.15 -14.09
C SER A 60 -12.15 -12.73 -12.85
N LEU A 61 -11.90 -11.87 -11.86
CA LEU A 61 -11.38 -12.26 -10.54
C LEU A 61 -12.57 -12.41 -9.59
N GLN A 62 -13.03 -13.65 -9.39
CA GLN A 62 -14.23 -13.91 -8.58
C GLN A 62 -13.90 -14.09 -7.11
N GLU A 63 -12.77 -14.74 -6.83
CA GLU A 63 -12.36 -15.05 -5.47
C GLU A 63 -11.44 -13.96 -4.91
N GLY A 64 -11.65 -13.62 -3.64
CA GLY A 64 -10.95 -12.50 -3.01
C GLY A 64 -9.46 -12.73 -2.83
N ASP A 65 -9.06 -13.97 -2.58
CA ASP A 65 -7.66 -14.40 -2.45
C ASP A 65 -6.93 -14.34 -3.79
N GLU A 66 -7.52 -14.89 -4.85
CA GLU A 66 -7.00 -14.78 -6.21
C GLU A 66 -6.87 -13.30 -6.63
N ALA A 67 -7.90 -12.50 -6.36
CA ALA A 67 -7.89 -11.09 -6.68
C ALA A 67 -6.78 -10.33 -5.91
N MET A 68 -6.49 -10.72 -4.67
CA MET A 68 -5.41 -10.12 -3.88
C MET A 68 -4.04 -10.48 -4.47
N ILE A 69 -3.81 -11.76 -4.76
CA ILE A 69 -2.54 -12.25 -5.32
C ILE A 69 -2.26 -11.60 -6.68
N ASN A 70 -3.27 -11.51 -7.55
CA ASN A 70 -3.13 -10.84 -8.85
C ASN A 70 -2.77 -9.36 -8.72
N ARG A 71 -3.36 -8.64 -7.76
CA ARG A 71 -3.00 -7.23 -7.52
C ARG A 71 -1.58 -7.07 -7.00
N ALA A 72 -1.15 -7.93 -6.08
CA ALA A 72 0.22 -7.97 -5.58
C ALA A 72 1.21 -8.23 -6.73
N TRP A 73 0.90 -9.19 -7.58
CA TRP A 73 1.67 -9.53 -8.78
C TRP A 73 1.75 -8.36 -9.77
N LEU A 74 0.64 -7.67 -10.03
CA LEU A 74 0.59 -6.47 -10.88
C LEU A 74 1.40 -5.31 -10.30
N CYS A 75 1.37 -5.11 -8.99
CA CYS A 75 2.21 -4.11 -8.32
C CYS A 75 3.70 -4.44 -8.44
N ALA A 76 4.05 -5.73 -8.35
CA ALA A 76 5.42 -6.19 -8.45
C ALA A 76 5.97 -6.14 -9.89
N SER A 77 5.13 -6.37 -10.92
CA SER A 77 5.52 -6.27 -12.35
C SER A 77 5.39 -4.86 -12.94
N ALA A 78 4.78 -3.90 -12.25
CA ALA A 78 4.61 -2.55 -12.75
C ALA A 78 5.96 -1.85 -13.01
N GLU A 79 6.05 -1.17 -14.16
CA GLU A 79 7.28 -0.50 -14.61
C GLU A 79 7.22 1.03 -14.55
N LYS A 80 6.03 1.64 -14.63
CA LYS A 80 5.88 3.10 -14.82
C LYS A 80 4.98 3.76 -13.79
N THR A 81 3.71 3.34 -13.74
CA THR A 81 2.70 3.98 -12.90
C THR A 81 1.79 2.93 -12.29
N ILE A 82 1.29 3.21 -11.09
CA ILE A 82 0.18 2.49 -10.46
C ILE A 82 -0.81 3.53 -9.95
N ASP A 83 -2.05 3.43 -10.41
CA ASP A 83 -3.16 4.25 -9.95
C ASP A 83 -4.17 3.34 -9.23
N VAL A 84 -4.45 3.64 -7.97
CA VAL A 84 -5.35 2.87 -7.12
C VAL A 84 -6.49 3.76 -6.63
N GLN A 85 -7.73 3.29 -6.79
CA GLN A 85 -8.91 3.92 -6.21
C GLN A 85 -9.65 2.91 -5.32
N TYR A 86 -9.84 3.25 -4.04
CA TYR A 86 -10.58 2.42 -3.09
C TYR A 86 -11.63 3.23 -2.35
N PHE A 87 -12.70 2.57 -1.90
CA PHE A 87 -13.68 3.20 -1.02
C PHE A 87 -13.19 3.27 0.43
N ILE A 88 -12.44 2.26 0.88
CA ILE A 88 -11.85 2.18 2.22
C ILE A 88 -10.44 1.63 2.08
N PHE A 89 -9.49 2.28 2.75
CA PHE A 89 -8.11 1.82 2.87
C PHE A 89 -7.66 1.95 4.33
N SER A 90 -7.49 0.81 5.00
CA SER A 90 -7.25 0.71 6.45
C SER A 90 -5.94 0.00 6.75
N SER A 91 -5.40 0.22 7.94
CA SER A 91 -4.23 -0.50 8.46
C SER A 91 -4.62 -1.88 9.03
N ASP A 92 -5.36 -2.68 8.27
CA ASP A 92 -5.63 -4.08 8.57
C ASP A 92 -4.64 -5.00 7.82
N ASN A 93 -4.75 -6.32 7.99
CA ASN A 93 -3.83 -7.26 7.36
C ASN A 93 -3.78 -7.11 5.83
N VAL A 94 -4.92 -6.83 5.20
CA VAL A 94 -5.03 -6.69 3.74
C VAL A 94 -4.43 -5.37 3.29
N GLY A 95 -4.79 -4.27 3.96
CA GLY A 95 -4.25 -2.95 3.66
C GLY A 95 -2.74 -2.86 3.88
N LEU A 96 -2.21 -3.52 4.92
CA LEU A 96 -0.76 -3.59 5.15
C LEU A 96 -0.04 -4.35 4.02
N ILE A 97 -0.60 -5.47 3.55
CA ILE A 97 -0.07 -6.18 2.38
C ILE A 97 -0.12 -5.27 1.14
N ALA A 98 -1.25 -4.62 0.88
CA ALA A 98 -1.38 -3.72 -0.27
C ALA A 98 -0.36 -2.57 -0.23
N VAL A 99 -0.17 -1.93 0.93
CA VAL A 99 0.83 -0.87 1.12
C VAL A 99 2.24 -1.39 0.89
N ASP A 100 2.60 -2.56 1.40
CA ASP A 100 3.95 -3.14 1.20
C ASP A 100 4.27 -3.28 -0.30
N TYR A 101 3.35 -3.85 -1.10
CA TYR A 101 3.56 -3.99 -2.54
C TYR A 101 3.60 -2.66 -3.29
N LEU A 102 2.76 -1.70 -2.89
CA LEU A 102 2.76 -0.35 -3.47
C LEU A 102 4.06 0.39 -3.14
N LEU A 103 4.54 0.27 -1.90
CA LEU A 103 5.78 0.91 -1.46
C LEU A 103 6.99 0.30 -2.17
N ARG A 104 7.06 -1.04 -2.28
CA ARG A 104 8.10 -1.72 -3.08
C ARG A 104 8.06 -1.30 -4.55
N ALA A 105 6.89 -1.00 -5.12
CA ALA A 105 6.81 -0.46 -6.47
C ALA A 105 7.38 0.96 -6.54
N ALA A 106 7.01 1.82 -5.59
CA ALA A 106 7.55 3.17 -5.47
C ALA A 106 9.08 3.19 -5.29
N ASP A 107 9.64 2.27 -4.50
CA ASP A 107 11.09 2.12 -4.30
C ASP A 107 11.84 1.78 -5.59
N ARG A 108 11.18 1.10 -6.54
CA ARG A 108 11.71 0.83 -7.89
C ARG A 108 11.56 2.03 -8.84
N GLY A 109 10.98 3.14 -8.41
CA GLY A 109 10.73 4.34 -9.22
C GLY A 109 9.37 4.38 -9.94
N VAL A 110 8.47 3.44 -9.65
CA VAL A 110 7.10 3.46 -10.17
C VAL A 110 6.32 4.61 -9.52
N GLN A 111 5.66 5.44 -10.32
CA GLN A 111 4.82 6.51 -9.77
C GLN A 111 3.50 5.92 -9.24
N VAL A 112 3.35 5.92 -7.91
CA VAL A 112 2.16 5.39 -7.24
C VAL A 112 1.24 6.53 -6.81
N ARG A 113 -0.05 6.42 -7.16
CA ARG A 113 -1.12 7.32 -6.70
C ARG A 113 -2.25 6.52 -6.09
N VAL A 114 -2.64 6.91 -4.88
CA VAL A 114 -3.74 6.28 -4.13
C VAL A 114 -4.82 7.33 -3.88
N ILE A 115 -6.05 7.00 -4.28
CA ILE A 115 -7.25 7.82 -4.09
C ILE A 115 -8.22 7.01 -3.21
N VAL A 116 -8.62 7.61 -2.09
CA VAL A 116 -9.58 7.04 -1.13
C VAL A 116 -10.68 8.05 -0.87
#